data_AF-A0A164HK82-F1
#
_entry.id   AF-A0A164HK82-F1
#
_cell.length_a   1.000
_cell.length_b   1.000
_cell.length_c   1.000
_cell.angle_alpha   90.00
_cell.angle_beta   90.00
_cell.angle_gamma   90.00
#
_symmetry.space_group_name_H-M   'P 1'
#
loop_
_entity.id
_entity.type
_entity.pdbx_description
1 polymer ?
#
loop_
_entity_poly.entity_id
_entity_poly.type
_entity_poly.pdbx_seq_one_letter_code
_entity_poly.pdbx_strand_id
1 'polypeptide(L)'
;GVVAVMGNNYKAPYHQPKYEPEIPACSKNTTKNWCLEDSEYPAYEVVYELDKHYEAVVALYKNVVAETANSVDTLSKLEQETYLCPSETSYVQPLRAVNTKGKWRVIINKVESYGIKYDQHARIEECE
;
A
#
# COMPACT_ATOMS: atom_id res chain seq x y z
N GLY A 1 8.78 10.20 -5.72
CA GLY A 1 7.42 9.62 -5.78
C GLY A 1 6.86 9.89 -7.15
N VAL A 2 6.50 8.83 -7.90
CA VAL A 2 5.89 8.97 -9.22
C VAL A 2 4.39 8.87 -9.01
N VAL A 3 3.67 9.99 -9.14
CA VAL A 3 2.22 9.97 -9.25
C VAL A 3 1.94 9.53 -10.69
N ALA A 4 1.34 8.36 -10.87
CA ALA A 4 0.95 7.88 -12.19
C ALA A 4 -0.27 8.65 -12.69
N VAL A 5 -0.06 9.89 -13.13
CA VAL A 5 -1.07 10.64 -13.91
C VAL A 5 -0.92 10.15 -15.35
N MET A 6 -1.83 9.30 -15.83
CA MET A 6 -1.80 8.82 -17.20
C MET A 6 -2.15 9.95 -18.19
N GLY A 7 -1.14 10.72 -18.59
CA GLY A 7 -1.21 11.68 -19.68
C GLY A 7 -1.11 10.99 -21.05
N ASN A 8 -2.15 11.17 -21.86
CA ASN A 8 -2.26 11.01 -23.32
C ASN A 8 -1.63 9.77 -24.02
N ASN A 9 -2.54 8.87 -24.43
CA ASN A 9 -2.55 8.09 -25.69
C ASN A 9 -1.47 7.03 -25.99
N TYR A 10 -0.75 6.53 -24.99
CA TYR A 10 -0.15 5.20 -25.08
C TYR A 10 -0.67 4.33 -23.94
N LYS A 11 -1.72 3.53 -24.22
CA LYS A 11 -2.12 2.45 -23.31
C LYS A 11 -1.08 1.35 -23.47
N ALA A 12 -0.21 1.19 -22.48
CA ALA A 12 0.62 -0.01 -22.38
C ALA A 12 -0.30 -1.24 -22.55
N PRO A 13 0.12 -2.29 -23.29
CA PRO A 13 -0.70 -3.48 -23.41
C PRO A 13 -1.05 -4.00 -22.02
N TYR A 14 -2.31 -4.34 -21.78
CA TYR A 14 -2.68 -4.99 -20.53
C TYR A 14 -2.04 -6.38 -20.49
N HIS A 15 -1.26 -6.65 -19.45
CA HIS A 15 -0.69 -7.96 -19.19
C HIS A 15 -1.57 -8.65 -18.16
N GLN A 16 -2.02 -9.87 -18.45
CA GLN A 16 -2.77 -10.63 -17.46
C GLN A 16 -1.93 -10.82 -16.20
N PRO A 17 -2.48 -10.52 -15.01
CA PRO A 17 -1.75 -10.68 -13.77
C PRO A 17 -1.39 -12.15 -13.57
N LYS A 18 -0.13 -12.43 -13.24
CA LYS A 18 0.29 -13.77 -12.84
C LYS A 18 -0.40 -14.13 -11.53
N TYR A 19 -0.99 -15.33 -11.47
CA TYR A 19 -1.69 -15.82 -10.28
C TYR A 19 -0.80 -15.83 -9.02
N GLU A 20 0.48 -16.14 -9.23
CA GLU A 20 1.55 -15.95 -8.26
C GLU A 20 2.46 -14.82 -8.72
N PRO A 21 2.49 -13.69 -7.98
CA PRO A 21 3.49 -12.66 -8.19
C PRO A 21 4.89 -13.23 -7.95
N GLU A 22 5.82 -12.82 -8.79
CA GLU A 22 7.23 -13.10 -8.57
C GLU A 22 7.71 -12.45 -7.27
N ILE A 23 8.77 -13.02 -6.68
CA ILE A 23 9.43 -12.43 -5.52
C ILE A 23 10.00 -11.07 -5.95
N PRO A 24 9.57 -9.95 -5.35
CA PRO A 24 9.89 -8.64 -5.86
C PRO A 24 11.36 -8.31 -5.63
N ALA A 25 11.98 -7.56 -6.53
CA ALA A 25 13.41 -7.23 -6.45
C ALA A 25 13.82 -6.54 -5.12
N CYS A 26 12.91 -5.73 -4.55
CA CYS A 26 13.09 -5.06 -3.27
C CYS A 26 13.36 -6.01 -2.08
N SER A 27 13.00 -7.29 -2.16
CA SER A 27 13.18 -8.24 -1.06
C SER A 27 14.51 -8.99 -1.08
N LYS A 28 15.37 -8.81 -2.10
CA LYS A 28 16.55 -9.66 -2.30
C LYS A 28 17.67 -9.45 -1.26
N ASN A 29 17.76 -8.25 -0.69
CA ASN A 29 18.85 -7.86 0.23
C ASN A 29 18.33 -7.41 1.60
N THR A 30 17.19 -7.96 2.04
CA THR A 30 16.56 -7.61 3.31
C THR A 30 15.82 -8.80 3.90
N THR A 31 15.65 -8.81 5.22
CA THR A 31 14.78 -9.76 5.93
C THR A 31 13.34 -9.28 5.98
N LYS A 32 13.05 -8.07 5.49
CA LYS A 32 11.70 -7.51 5.48
C LYS A 32 10.79 -8.29 4.53
N ASN A 33 9.58 -8.55 4.99
CA ASN A 33 8.51 -9.21 4.24
C ASN A 33 7.55 -8.21 3.56
N TRP A 34 8.00 -6.98 3.36
CA TRP A 34 7.29 -5.90 2.69
C TRP A 34 8.23 -4.98 1.93
N CYS A 35 7.69 -4.19 1.00
CA CYS A 35 8.43 -3.19 0.24
C CYS A 35 7.68 -1.86 0.15
N LEU A 36 8.38 -0.73 0.37
CA LEU A 36 7.83 0.62 0.18
C LEU A 36 8.05 1.16 -1.23
N GLU A 37 9.09 0.64 -1.87
CA GLU A 37 9.49 0.95 -3.23
C GLU A 37 9.52 -0.36 -4.02
N ASP A 38 9.00 -0.30 -5.24
CA ASP A 38 8.94 -1.42 -6.15
C ASP A 38 8.98 -0.88 -7.58
N SER A 39 10.12 -1.04 -8.25
CA SER A 39 10.30 -0.64 -9.64
C SER A 39 9.48 -1.49 -10.62
N GLU A 40 9.03 -2.66 -10.18
CA GLU A 40 8.22 -3.62 -10.94
C GLU A 40 6.76 -3.59 -10.48
N TYR A 41 6.34 -2.52 -9.78
CA TYR A 41 4.96 -2.36 -9.34
C TYR A 41 4.04 -2.22 -10.55
N PRO A 42 3.01 -3.08 -10.69
CA PRO A 42 2.15 -3.14 -11.87
C PRO A 42 1.08 -2.03 -11.81
N ALA A 43 1.51 -0.77 -11.83
CA ALA A 43 0.64 0.39 -11.66
C ALA A 43 -0.48 0.43 -12.71
N TYR A 44 -0.15 0.09 -13.96
CA TYR A 44 -1.10 0.08 -15.05
C TYR A 44 -2.19 -0.98 -14.85
N GLU A 45 -1.80 -2.23 -14.55
CA GLU A 45 -2.75 -3.33 -14.32
C GLU A 45 -3.60 -3.08 -13.08
N VAL A 46 -3.03 -2.50 -12.02
CA VAL A 46 -3.78 -2.09 -10.83
C VAL A 46 -4.86 -1.09 -11.21
N VAL A 47 -4.51 0.02 -11.88
CA VAL A 47 -5.49 1.02 -12.30
C VAL A 47 -6.53 0.43 -13.25
N TYR A 48 -6.11 -0.42 -14.20
CA TYR A 48 -7.03 -1.09 -15.12
C TYR A 48 -8.04 -1.99 -14.38
N GLU A 49 -7.60 -2.79 -13.41
CA GLU A 49 -8.51 -3.64 -12.62
C GLU A 49 -9.39 -2.84 -11.66
N LEU A 50 -8.86 -1.74 -11.09
CA LEU A 50 -9.67 -0.79 -10.32
C LEU A 50 -10.79 -0.20 -11.18
N ASP A 51 -10.47 0.22 -12.40
CA ASP A 51 -11.45 0.80 -13.32
C ASP A 51 -12.51 -0.23 -13.72
N LYS A 52 -12.07 -1.44 -14.07
CA LYS A 52 -12.94 -2.55 -14.49
C LYS A 52 -13.87 -3.03 -13.37
N HIS A 53 -13.44 -2.96 -12.11
CA HIS A 53 -14.21 -3.39 -10.94
C HIS A 53 -14.68 -2.22 -10.07
N TYR A 54 -14.81 -1.02 -10.65
CA TYR A 54 -15.05 0.23 -9.96
C TYR A 54 -16.15 0.17 -8.90
N GLU A 55 -17.35 -0.30 -9.24
CA GLU A 55 -18.49 -0.33 -8.31
C GLU A 55 -18.20 -1.14 -7.04
N ALA A 56 -17.56 -2.31 -7.20
CA ALA A 56 -17.22 -3.19 -6.07
C ALA A 56 -16.08 -2.62 -5.23
N VAL A 57 -15.07 -2.04 -5.88
CA VAL A 57 -13.89 -1.53 -5.20
C VAL A 57 -14.20 -0.24 -4.45
N VAL A 58 -14.96 0.69 -5.04
CA VAL A 58 -15.31 1.95 -4.39
C VAL A 58 -16.15 1.72 -3.14
N ALA A 59 -17.01 0.71 -3.12
CA ALA A 59 -17.77 0.36 -1.93
C ALA A 59 -16.88 -0.10 -0.76
N LEU A 60 -15.73 -0.73 -1.05
CA LEU A 60 -14.87 -1.38 -0.05
C LEU A 60 -13.62 -0.57 0.33
N TYR A 61 -13.01 0.09 -0.65
CA TYR A 61 -11.64 0.62 -0.57
C TYR A 61 -11.56 2.12 -0.83
N LYS A 62 -12.68 2.80 -1.11
CA LYS A 62 -12.65 4.27 -1.14
C LYS A 62 -12.25 4.77 0.25
N ASN A 63 -11.38 5.76 0.29
CA ASN A 63 -11.16 6.46 1.54
C ASN A 63 -12.46 7.09 2.01
N VAL A 64 -12.82 6.80 3.25
CA VAL A 64 -13.84 7.56 3.94
C VAL A 64 -13.14 8.77 4.52
N VAL A 65 -13.58 9.96 4.15
CA VAL A 65 -13.13 11.19 4.83
C VAL A 65 -13.54 11.05 6.28
N ALA A 66 -12.58 10.81 7.17
CA ALA A 66 -12.86 10.65 8.58
C ALA A 66 -13.45 11.95 9.14
N GLU A 67 -14.63 11.89 9.73
CA GLU A 67 -15.16 12.98 10.57
C GLU A 67 -14.40 12.96 11.91
N THR A 68 -13.27 13.65 11.96
CA THR A 68 -12.40 13.69 13.14
C THR A 68 -12.90 14.60 14.25
N ALA A 69 -14.08 15.21 14.10
CA ALA A 69 -14.66 16.16 15.05
C ALA A 69 -14.79 15.58 16.48
N ASN A 70 -14.99 14.26 16.59
CA ASN A 70 -15.09 13.55 17.87
C ASN A 70 -13.87 12.65 18.16
N SER A 71 -12.81 12.73 17.36
CA SER A 71 -11.58 11.97 17.61
C SER A 71 -10.81 12.64 18.73
N VAL A 72 -10.50 11.90 19.79
CA VAL A 72 -9.68 12.40 20.90
C VAL A 72 -8.21 12.31 20.49
N ASP A 73 -7.66 13.42 19.98
CA ASP A 73 -6.25 13.58 19.62
C ASP A 73 -5.44 14.21 20.78
N THR A 74 -5.40 13.55 21.94
CA THR A 74 -4.76 14.13 23.14
C THR A 74 -3.64 13.28 23.75
N LEU A 75 -3.28 12.16 23.13
CA LEU A 75 -2.13 11.35 23.54
C LEU A 75 -1.13 11.24 22.40
N SER A 76 -0.40 12.34 22.16
CA SER A 76 0.74 12.36 21.23
C SER A 76 1.99 11.68 21.82
N LYS A 77 2.03 11.50 23.15
CA LYS A 77 3.04 10.72 23.88
C LYS A 77 2.42 10.09 25.12
N LEU A 78 2.55 8.78 25.25
CA LEU A 78 2.37 8.08 26.52
C LEU A 78 3.67 8.28 27.32
N GLU A 79 3.63 9.00 28.44
CA GLU A 79 4.82 9.35 29.24
C GLU A 79 5.54 8.12 29.84
N GLN A 80 4.96 6.92 29.75
CA GLN A 80 5.50 5.69 30.34
C GLN A 80 5.24 4.45 29.49
N GLU A 81 5.77 4.40 28.27
CA GLU A 81 5.98 3.10 27.61
C GLU A 81 7.44 2.69 27.78
N THR A 82 7.74 2.08 28.92
CA THR A 82 8.99 1.33 29.08
C THR A 82 8.78 -0.05 28.45
N TYR A 83 9.05 -0.14 27.15
CA TYR A 83 9.07 -1.42 26.47
C TYR A 83 10.25 -2.25 26.99
N LEU A 84 10.03 -3.55 27.24
CA LEU A 84 11.12 -4.46 27.64
C LEU A 84 12.19 -4.58 26.55
N CYS A 85 11.82 -4.36 25.28
CA CYS A 85 12.70 -4.38 24.13
C CYS A 85 12.58 -3.04 23.38
N PRO A 86 13.70 -2.39 23.02
CA PRO A 86 13.64 -1.20 22.19
C PRO A 86 13.10 -1.55 20.81
N SER A 87 12.24 -0.67 20.29
CA SER A 87 11.60 -0.84 18.99
C SER A 87 11.35 0.50 18.34
N GLU A 88 11.49 0.55 17.02
CA GLU A 88 11.15 1.70 16.21
C GLU A 88 9.76 1.53 15.60
N THR A 89 8.91 2.55 15.71
CA THR A 89 7.59 2.59 15.06
C THR A 89 7.65 3.49 13.83
N SER A 90 7.11 3.02 12.70
CA SER A 90 6.94 3.81 11.48
C SER A 90 5.52 3.67 10.92
N TYR A 91 5.02 4.73 10.27
CA TYR A 91 3.79 4.70 9.48
C TYR A 91 4.15 4.76 8.00
N VAL A 92 3.81 3.70 7.27
CA VAL A 92 4.28 3.49 5.90
C VAL A 92 3.14 3.13 4.96
N GLN A 93 3.41 3.23 3.65
CA GLN A 93 2.50 2.83 2.57
C GLN A 93 3.20 1.78 1.70
N PRO A 94 3.13 0.49 2.07
CA PRO A 94 3.82 -0.57 1.35
C PRO A 94 3.14 -0.83 0.00
N LEU A 95 3.94 -1.19 -1.00
CA LEU A 95 3.51 -1.58 -2.36
C LEU A 95 3.43 -3.11 -2.52
N ARG A 96 4.24 -3.85 -1.74
CA ARG A 96 4.24 -5.31 -1.67
C ARG A 96 4.31 -5.77 -0.23
N ALA A 97 3.65 -6.87 0.08
CA ALA A 97 3.89 -7.61 1.32
C ALA A 97 3.60 -9.11 1.14
N VAL A 98 4.19 -9.92 2.00
CA VAL A 98 3.89 -11.35 2.11
C VAL A 98 2.60 -11.53 2.91
N ASN A 99 1.65 -12.30 2.36
CA ASN A 99 0.41 -12.63 3.06
C ASN A 99 0.58 -13.79 4.05
N THR A 100 -0.47 -14.12 4.81
CA THR A 100 -0.47 -15.23 5.79
C THR A 100 -0.19 -16.62 5.20
N LYS A 101 -0.24 -16.78 3.88
CA LYS A 101 0.10 -18.01 3.16
C LYS A 101 1.55 -18.01 2.63
N GLY A 102 2.38 -17.04 3.02
CA GLY A 102 3.76 -16.93 2.56
C GLY A 102 3.91 -16.44 1.12
N LYS A 103 2.84 -15.91 0.50
CA LYS A 103 2.87 -15.43 -0.90
C LYS A 103 2.95 -13.92 -0.97
N TRP A 104 3.83 -13.40 -1.83
CA TRP A 104 3.89 -11.97 -2.14
C TRP A 104 2.59 -11.50 -2.80
N ARG A 105 2.09 -10.35 -2.36
CA ARG A 105 0.89 -9.70 -2.88
C ARG A 105 1.14 -8.22 -3.14
N VAL A 106 0.41 -7.68 -4.12
CA VAL A 106 0.34 -6.24 -4.39
C VAL A 106 -0.56 -5.60 -3.34
N ILE A 107 -0.12 -4.49 -2.77
CA ILE A 107 -0.95 -3.61 -1.94
C ILE A 107 -1.32 -2.41 -2.80
N ILE A 108 -2.61 -2.11 -2.87
CA ILE A 108 -3.13 -1.00 -3.69
C ILE A 108 -2.79 0.30 -2.95
N ASN A 109 -1.73 0.96 -3.43
CA ASN A 109 -1.19 2.15 -2.81
C ASN A 109 -0.61 3.11 -3.85
N LYS A 110 -0.71 4.43 -3.58
CA LYS A 110 -0.15 5.50 -4.42
C LYS A 110 -0.68 5.48 -5.87
N VAL A 111 -1.94 5.08 -6.05
CA VAL A 111 -2.64 5.04 -7.35
C VAL A 111 -3.96 5.81 -7.28
N GLU A 112 -4.45 6.22 -8.45
CA GLU A 112 -5.72 6.93 -8.60
C GLU A 112 -6.53 6.31 -9.75
N SER A 113 -7.83 6.12 -9.54
CA SER A 113 -8.79 5.63 -10.53
C SER A 113 -10.11 6.38 -10.36
N TYR A 114 -10.69 6.88 -11.46
CA TYR A 114 -11.92 7.70 -11.46
C TYR A 114 -11.91 8.88 -10.45
N GLY A 115 -10.75 9.52 -10.24
CA GLY A 115 -10.58 10.62 -9.29
C GLY A 115 -10.56 10.21 -7.82
N ILE A 116 -10.61 8.90 -7.53
CA ILE A 116 -10.48 8.34 -6.19
C ILE A 116 -9.04 7.91 -6.00
N LYS A 117 -8.40 8.47 -4.96
CA LYS A 117 -7.06 8.09 -4.53
C LYS A 117 -7.14 6.90 -3.58
N TYR A 118 -6.22 5.96 -3.75
CA TYR A 118 -6.10 4.79 -2.89
C TYR A 118 -4.77 4.85 -2.14
N ASP A 119 -4.84 5.10 -0.83
CA ASP A 119 -3.71 5.16 0.10
C ASP A 119 -3.96 4.38 1.40
N GLN A 120 -3.44 3.17 1.44
CA GLN A 120 -3.46 2.28 2.59
C GLN A 120 -2.20 2.48 3.44
N HIS A 121 -2.39 3.02 4.64
CA HIS A 121 -1.33 3.17 5.64
C HIS A 121 -1.24 1.93 6.53
N ALA A 122 -0.01 1.54 6.87
CA ALA A 122 0.29 0.50 7.84
C ALA A 122 1.26 1.05 8.89
N ARG A 123 0.99 0.76 10.16
CA ARG A 123 1.95 0.98 11.25
C ARG A 123 2.84 -0.26 11.35
N ILE A 124 4.15 -0.06 11.28
CA ILE A 124 5.15 -1.11 11.42
C ILE A 124 5.95 -0.82 12.68
N GLU A 125 6.12 -1.84 13.52
CA GLU A 125 7.01 -1.83 14.67
C GLU A 125 8.14 -2.83 14.38
N GLU A 126 9.38 -2.37 14.43
CA GLU A 126 10.58 -3.20 14.23
C GLU A 126 11.43 -3.17 15.50
N CYS A 127 12.06 -4.30 15.84
CA CYS A 127 13.07 -4.31 16.90
C CYS A 127 14.31 -3.52 16.44
N GLU A 128 14.92 -2.77 17.35
CA GLU A 128 16.23 -2.15 17.13
C GLU A 128 17.36 -3.17 17.03
#